data_AF-A0A372QFE1-F1
#
_entry.id   AF-A0A372QFE1-F1
#
_cell.length_a   1.000
_cell.length_b   1.000
_cell.length_c   1.000
_cell.angle_alpha   90.00
_cell.angle_beta   90.00
_cell.angle_gamma   90.00
#
_symmetry.space_group_name_H-M   'P 1'
#
loop_
_entity.id
_entity.type
_entity.pdbx_description
1 polymer ?
#
loop_
_entity_poly.entity_id
_entity_poly.type
_entity_poly.pdbx_seq_one_letter_code
_entity_poly.pdbx_strand_id
1 'polypeptide(L)'
;GITCYDAVLQETFTLQSHILSWSGDIPALSKVMCLSGHNARSGCRFCYIHGIYSNIARHIYFPLQPPQGYNGTNYDPENLPMRSHTSHLQDIEAMENERRYKNVIQREKGINGRSILLELQSIDFPASFPVDIMHALFENTASHMFRHFNGKFFNNEILNEADYKIQSENWKEIVKIIQQN
;
A
#
# COMPACT_ATOMS: atom_id res chain seq x y z
N GLY A 1 -20.01 -6.98 -25.23
CA GLY A 1 -21.25 -6.93 -24.44
C GLY A 1 -22.14 -8.10 -24.77
N ILE A 2 -23.17 -8.33 -23.97
CA ILE A 2 -24.22 -9.33 -24.23
C ILE A 2 -25.54 -8.61 -24.54
N THR A 3 -26.33 -9.14 -25.46
CA THR A 3 -27.67 -8.59 -25.72
C THR A 3 -28.60 -8.98 -24.59
N CYS A 4 -29.22 -8.00 -23.96
CA CYS A 4 -30.20 -8.17 -22.89
C CYS A 4 -31.52 -7.52 -23.29
N TYR A 5 -32.61 -8.04 -22.72
CA TYR A 5 -33.95 -7.47 -22.88
C TYR A 5 -34.35 -6.74 -21.60
N ASP A 6 -34.71 -5.47 -21.71
CA ASP A 6 -35.31 -4.69 -20.63
C ASP A 6 -36.83 -4.87 -20.67
N ALA A 7 -37.38 -5.55 -19.67
CA ALA A 7 -38.82 -5.81 -19.59
C ALA A 7 -39.66 -4.57 -19.24
N VAL A 8 -39.06 -3.54 -18.64
CA VAL A 8 -39.74 -2.29 -18.27
C VAL A 8 -39.83 -1.37 -19.48
N LEU A 9 -38.73 -1.20 -20.21
CA LEU A 9 -38.67 -0.37 -21.42
C LEU A 9 -39.12 -1.12 -22.68
N GLN A 10 -39.32 -2.44 -22.59
CA GLN A 10 -39.68 -3.34 -23.68
C GLN A 10 -38.73 -3.30 -24.88
N GLU A 11 -37.44 -3.03 -24.63
CA GLU A 11 -36.41 -2.90 -25.67
C GLU A 11 -35.20 -3.80 -25.40
N THR A 12 -34.46 -4.12 -26.45
CA THR A 12 -33.18 -4.82 -26.34
C THR A 12 -32.03 -3.83 -26.29
N PHE A 13 -31.12 -4.00 -25.35
CA PHE A 13 -29.89 -3.20 -25.26
C PHE A 13 -28.66 -4.11 -25.14
N THR A 14 -27.48 -3.54 -25.40
CA THR A 14 -26.21 -4.25 -25.20
C THR A 14 -25.69 -3.96 -23.80
N LEU A 15 -25.72 -4.96 -22.92
CA LEU A 15 -25.10 -4.86 -21.59
C LEU A 15 -23.58 -5.03 -21.72
N GLN A 16 -22.85 -4.05 -21.20
CA GLN A 16 -21.40 -4.11 -21.06
C GLN A 16 -21.07 -4.02 -19.56
N SER A 17 -20.40 -5.05 -19.05
CA SER A 17 -19.89 -5.06 -17.67
C SER A 17 -18.39 -4.83 -17.72
N HIS A 18 -17.92 -3.89 -16.90
CA HIS A 18 -16.51 -3.53 -16.80
C HIS A 18 -16.03 -3.77 -15.38
N ILE A 19 -14.83 -4.34 -15.25
CA ILE A 19 -14.18 -4.47 -13.94
C ILE A 19 -13.49 -3.15 -13.64
N LEU A 20 -13.95 -2.46 -12.59
CA LEU A 20 -13.44 -1.14 -12.21
C LEU A 20 -12.42 -1.20 -11.08
N SER A 21 -12.49 -2.22 -10.22
CA SER A 21 -11.59 -2.35 -9.08
C SER A 21 -11.35 -3.80 -8.67
N TRP A 22 -10.19 -4.01 -8.03
CA TRP A 22 -9.75 -5.27 -7.44
C TRP A 22 -9.37 -5.03 -5.99
N SER A 23 -9.96 -5.81 -5.09
CA SER A 23 -9.62 -5.80 -3.67
C SER A 23 -9.02 -7.14 -3.25
N GLY A 24 -8.26 -7.12 -2.17
CA GLY A 24 -7.55 -8.26 -1.64
C GLY A 24 -6.50 -7.82 -0.62
N ASP A 25 -5.92 -8.76 0.09
CA ASP A 25 -4.81 -8.47 0.98
C ASP A 25 -3.63 -7.89 0.18
N ILE A 26 -2.86 -7.02 0.82
CA ILE A 26 -1.75 -6.29 0.18
C ILE A 26 -0.77 -7.25 -0.54
N PRO A 27 -0.42 -8.42 0.02
CA PRO A 27 0.42 -9.40 -0.68
C PRO A 27 -0.20 -9.94 -1.98
N ALA A 28 -1.49 -10.29 -2.02
CA ALA A 28 -2.12 -10.76 -3.26
C ALA A 28 -2.19 -9.63 -4.30
N LEU A 29 -2.62 -8.43 -3.89
CA LEU A 29 -2.67 -7.28 -4.80
C LEU A 29 -1.29 -6.96 -5.37
N SER A 30 -0.23 -7.00 -4.55
CA SER A 30 1.15 -6.78 -5.03
C SER A 30 1.56 -7.80 -6.09
N LYS A 31 1.19 -9.08 -5.93
CA LYS A 31 1.48 -10.13 -6.93
C LYS A 31 0.71 -9.92 -8.22
N VAL A 32 -0.60 -9.65 -8.11
CA VAL A 32 -1.49 -9.41 -9.26
C VAL A 32 -1.06 -8.18 -10.05
N MET A 33 -0.65 -7.12 -9.38
CA MET A 33 -0.13 -5.89 -9.99
C MET A 33 1.33 -6.02 -10.44
N CYS A 34 1.98 -7.17 -10.19
CA CYS A 34 3.40 -7.40 -10.44
C CYS A 34 4.31 -6.34 -9.80
N LEU A 35 4.07 -5.97 -8.54
CA LEU A 35 4.90 -5.05 -7.77
C LEU A 35 5.95 -5.80 -6.94
N SER A 36 7.08 -5.14 -6.70
CA SER A 36 8.20 -5.66 -5.91
C SER A 36 7.95 -5.67 -4.40
N GLY A 37 6.94 -4.92 -3.93
CA GLY A 37 6.55 -4.84 -2.53
C GLY A 37 7.49 -4.00 -1.66
N HIS A 38 7.42 -4.20 -0.34
CA HIS A 38 8.00 -3.33 0.68
C HIS A 38 9.55 -3.32 0.74
N ASN A 39 10.23 -4.23 0.04
CA ASN A 39 11.70 -4.29 -0.01
C ASN A 39 12.30 -3.64 -1.28
N ALA A 40 11.48 -3.01 -2.12
CA ALA A 40 11.96 -2.20 -3.24
C ALA A 40 12.23 -0.75 -2.82
N ARG A 41 13.06 -0.06 -3.60
CA ARG A 41 13.36 1.35 -3.36
C ARG A 41 12.12 2.22 -3.57
N SER A 42 11.27 1.92 -4.55
CA SER A 42 9.93 2.49 -4.67
C SER A 42 8.87 1.43 -4.40
N GLY A 43 8.71 1.01 -3.14
CA GLY A 43 7.79 -0.07 -2.76
C GLY A 43 6.30 0.31 -2.76
N CYS A 44 5.98 1.61 -2.81
CA CYS A 44 4.59 2.07 -2.81
C CYS A 44 3.94 1.90 -4.20
N ARG A 45 2.68 1.45 -4.21
CA ARG A 45 1.86 1.32 -5.42
C ARG A 45 1.22 2.64 -5.88
N PHE A 46 1.15 3.63 -5.00
CA PHE A 46 0.51 4.92 -5.26
C PHE A 46 1.49 6.05 -5.56
N CYS A 47 2.75 5.95 -5.12
CA CYS A 47 3.75 7.00 -5.28
C CYS A 47 5.17 6.45 -5.49
N TYR A 48 6.10 7.35 -5.81
CA TYR A 48 7.53 7.11 -6.03
C TYR A 48 8.39 7.64 -4.86
N ILE A 49 7.84 7.65 -3.64
CA ILE A 49 8.68 7.90 -2.45
C ILE A 49 9.74 6.82 -2.37
N HIS A 50 11.00 7.24 -2.26
CA HIS A 50 12.12 6.34 -2.12
C HIS A 50 12.30 5.90 -0.67
N GLY A 51 12.44 4.59 -0.51
CA GLY A 51 12.82 3.98 0.74
C GLY A 51 14.30 4.21 1.04
N ILE A 52 14.59 4.40 2.32
CA ILE A 52 15.92 4.47 2.90
C ILE A 52 16.21 3.15 3.60
N TYR A 53 17.32 2.51 3.23
CA TYR A 53 17.75 1.26 3.87
C TYR A 53 18.41 1.56 5.22
N SER A 54 17.89 0.95 6.29
CA SER A 54 18.52 0.95 7.59
C SER A 54 19.45 -0.25 7.74
N ASN A 55 20.75 0.01 7.87
CA ASN A 55 21.73 -1.04 8.17
C ASN A 55 21.49 -1.71 9.53
N ILE A 56 20.93 -0.97 10.49
CA ILE A 56 20.64 -1.44 11.85
C ILE A 56 19.44 -2.37 11.85
N ALA A 57 18.32 -1.93 11.29
CA ALA A 57 17.10 -2.73 11.25
C ALA A 57 17.07 -3.76 10.11
N ARG A 58 18.02 -3.69 9.16
CA ARG A 58 18.06 -4.50 7.93
C ARG A 58 16.75 -4.43 7.13
N HIS A 59 16.11 -3.27 7.15
CA HIS A 59 14.82 -3.00 6.53
C HIS A 59 14.83 -1.66 5.80
N ILE A 60 13.96 -1.53 4.79
CA ILE A 60 13.72 -0.28 4.07
C ILE A 60 12.54 0.44 4.72
N TYR A 61 12.71 1.73 4.99
CA TYR A 61 11.67 2.62 5.50
C TYR A 61 11.38 3.71 4.48
N PHE A 62 10.14 4.19 4.41
CA PHE A 62 9.71 5.21 3.45
C PHE A 62 9.37 6.53 4.16
N PRO A 63 10.35 7.22 4.77
CA PRO A 63 10.06 8.47 5.47
C PRO A 63 9.87 9.61 4.47
N LEU A 64 9.03 10.58 4.83
CA LEU A 64 8.92 11.84 4.09
C LEU A 64 10.19 12.69 4.26
N GLN A 65 10.81 12.61 5.43
CA GLN A 65 12.05 13.30 5.77
C GLN A 65 13.11 12.28 6.21
N PRO A 66 14.30 12.28 5.60
CA PRO A 66 15.37 11.39 6.02
C PRO A 66 15.72 11.59 7.50
N PRO A 67 15.79 10.53 8.31
CA PRO A 67 16.28 10.63 9.68
C PRO A 67 17.72 11.14 9.73
N GLN A 68 18.13 11.72 10.86
CA GLN A 68 19.50 12.21 11.04
C GLN A 68 20.53 11.11 10.75
N GLY A 69 21.54 11.45 9.95
CA GLY A 69 22.59 10.51 9.54
C GLY A 69 22.23 9.60 8.36
N TYR A 70 21.03 9.73 7.79
CA TYR A 70 20.63 9.04 6.58
C TYR A 70 20.50 10.01 5.40
N ASN A 71 20.97 9.58 4.23
CA ASN A 71 20.77 10.30 2.98
C ASN A 71 19.42 9.92 2.37
N GLY A 72 18.68 10.90 1.85
CA GLY A 72 17.43 10.67 1.15
C GLY A 72 16.83 11.97 0.62
N THR A 73 15.63 11.86 0.07
CA THR A 73 14.86 13.00 -0.46
C THR A 73 13.90 13.49 0.61
N ASN A 74 13.78 14.81 0.75
CA ASN A 74 12.72 15.42 1.54
C ASN A 74 11.48 15.60 0.66
N TYR A 75 10.37 15.00 1.04
CA TYR A 75 9.11 15.02 0.31
C TYR A 75 8.11 15.95 0.99
N ASP A 76 7.47 16.79 0.19
CA ASP A 76 6.33 17.59 0.62
C ASP A 76 5.08 16.69 0.75
N PRO A 77 4.47 16.55 1.93
CA PRO A 77 3.27 15.73 2.12
C PRO A 77 2.10 16.13 1.20
N GLU A 78 2.01 17.40 0.80
CA GLU A 78 0.94 17.93 -0.06
C GLU A 78 1.24 17.73 -1.55
N ASN A 79 2.49 17.42 -1.90
CA ASN A 79 2.95 17.27 -3.29
C ASN A 79 3.87 16.06 -3.46
N LEU A 80 3.34 14.88 -3.15
CA LEU A 80 4.06 13.62 -3.30
C LEU A 80 4.22 13.26 -4.79
N PRO A 81 5.32 12.57 -5.17
CA PRO A 81 5.50 12.10 -6.53
C PRO A 81 4.58 10.90 -6.80
N MET A 82 3.33 11.18 -7.16
CA MET A 82 2.30 10.16 -7.36
C MET A 82 2.55 9.34 -8.63
N ARG A 83 2.17 8.06 -8.57
CA ARG A 83 2.10 7.18 -9.73
C ARG A 83 0.79 7.43 -10.46
N SER A 84 0.87 7.49 -11.79
CA SER A 84 -0.29 7.47 -12.67
C SER A 84 -0.33 6.15 -13.44
N HIS A 85 -1.45 5.82 -14.06
CA HIS A 85 -1.52 4.68 -14.98
C HIS A 85 -0.48 4.79 -16.11
N THR A 86 -0.32 5.98 -16.68
CA THR A 86 0.69 6.24 -17.73
C THR A 86 2.12 6.03 -17.23
N SER A 87 2.48 6.56 -16.06
CA SER A 87 3.84 6.38 -15.53
C SER A 87 4.12 4.92 -15.17
N HIS A 88 3.10 4.19 -14.72
CA HIS A 88 3.19 2.75 -14.47
C HIS A 88 3.47 1.96 -15.76
N LEU A 89 2.77 2.27 -16.85
CA LEU A 89 3.01 1.67 -18.17
C LEU A 89 4.43 1.98 -18.68
N GLN A 90 4.89 3.22 -18.56
CA GLN A 90 6.25 3.62 -18.95
C GLN A 90 7.32 2.86 -18.18
N ASP A 91 7.14 2.65 -16.87
CA ASP A 91 8.09 1.87 -16.07
C ASP A 91 8.12 0.38 -16.51
N ILE A 92 6.98 -0.19 -16.91
CA ILE A 92 6.90 -1.56 -17.46
C ILE A 92 7.62 -1.64 -18.80
N GLU A 93 7.34 -0.70 -19.72
CA GLU A 93 7.98 -0.66 -21.03
C GLU A 93 9.49 -0.50 -20.91
N ALA A 94 9.96 0.37 -20.02
CA ALA A 94 11.39 0.53 -19.73
C ALA A 94 12.00 -0.78 -19.23
N MET A 95 11.33 -1.49 -18.32
CA MET A 95 11.78 -2.78 -17.81
C MET A 95 11.83 -3.87 -18.90
N GLU A 96 10.87 -3.89 -19.83
CA GLU A 96 10.79 -4.87 -20.91
C GLU A 96 11.83 -4.62 -22.02
N ASN A 97 12.06 -3.36 -22.35
CA ASN A 97 12.99 -2.92 -23.39
C ASN A 97 14.44 -2.95 -22.92
N GLU A 98 14.73 -2.55 -21.68
CA GLU A 98 16.08 -2.48 -21.13
C GLU A 98 16.50 -3.75 -20.38
N ARG A 99 16.52 -4.89 -21.06
CA ARG A 99 16.83 -6.20 -20.44
C ARG A 99 18.12 -6.21 -19.61
N ARG A 100 19.15 -5.46 -20.01
CA ARG A 100 20.43 -5.34 -19.30
C ARG A 100 20.28 -4.64 -17.94
N TYR A 101 19.39 -3.66 -17.84
CA TYR A 101 19.14 -2.87 -16.63
C TYR A 101 17.85 -3.26 -15.90
N LYS A 102 17.17 -4.31 -16.36
CA LYS A 102 15.92 -4.83 -15.78
C LYS A 102 15.96 -4.87 -14.25
N ASN A 103 16.95 -5.52 -13.65
CA ASN A 103 17.04 -5.64 -12.19
C ASN A 103 17.17 -4.29 -11.47
N VAL A 104 17.82 -3.30 -12.10
CA VAL A 104 17.95 -1.94 -11.57
C VAL A 104 16.60 -1.24 -11.64
N ILE A 105 15.94 -1.29 -12.80
CA ILE A 105 14.61 -0.70 -13.00
C ILE A 105 13.60 -1.31 -12.05
N GLN A 106 13.59 -2.64 -11.88
CA GLN A 106 12.69 -3.32 -10.95
C GLN A 106 12.87 -2.83 -9.51
N ARG A 107 14.12 -2.63 -9.05
CA ARG A 107 14.41 -2.12 -7.71
C ARG A 107 14.04 -0.65 -7.55
N GLU A 108 14.39 0.18 -8.52
CA GLU A 108 14.17 1.63 -8.49
C GLU A 108 12.68 1.98 -8.64
N LYS A 109 11.96 1.28 -9.53
CA LYS A 109 10.55 1.52 -9.84
C LYS A 109 9.59 0.62 -9.07
N GLY A 110 10.08 -0.41 -8.39
CA GLY A 110 9.25 -1.33 -7.59
C GLY A 110 8.22 -2.13 -8.40
N ILE A 111 8.51 -2.38 -9.68
CA ILE A 111 7.69 -3.18 -10.59
C ILE A 111 8.50 -4.41 -10.99
N ASN A 112 7.88 -5.58 -10.95
CA ASN A 112 8.49 -6.87 -11.25
C ASN A 112 8.09 -7.44 -12.62
N GLY A 113 7.03 -6.91 -13.24
CA GLY A 113 6.43 -7.53 -14.41
C GLY A 113 5.30 -6.71 -15.02
N ARG A 114 4.76 -7.23 -16.11
CA ARG A 114 3.53 -6.76 -16.75
C ARG A 114 2.36 -7.61 -16.25
N SER A 115 1.37 -6.96 -15.64
CA SER A 115 0.15 -7.66 -15.20
C SER A 115 -0.79 -7.90 -16.37
N ILE A 116 -1.46 -9.05 -16.37
CA ILE A 116 -2.52 -9.38 -17.35
C ILE A 116 -3.72 -8.42 -17.27
N LEU A 117 -3.90 -7.74 -16.13
CA LEU A 117 -5.01 -6.80 -15.94
C LEU A 117 -4.85 -5.51 -16.76
N LEU A 118 -3.67 -5.24 -17.33
CA LEU A 118 -3.47 -4.12 -18.27
C LEU A 118 -4.22 -4.29 -19.59
N GLU A 119 -4.67 -5.51 -19.91
CA GLU A 119 -5.53 -5.74 -21.08
C GLU A 119 -6.96 -5.18 -20.88
N LEU A 120 -7.33 -4.87 -19.64
CA LEU A 120 -8.63 -4.28 -19.32
C LEU A 120 -8.55 -2.76 -19.39
N GLN A 121 -9.17 -2.18 -20.41
CA GLN A 121 -9.22 -0.73 -20.64
C GLN A 121 -9.94 0.06 -19.52
N SER A 122 -10.70 -0.62 -18.67
CA SER A 122 -11.44 -0.02 -17.55
C SER A 122 -10.62 0.10 -16.27
N ILE A 123 -9.35 -0.35 -16.26
CA ILE A 123 -8.50 -0.37 -15.07
C ILE A 123 -7.48 0.76 -15.11
N ASP A 124 -7.39 1.48 -14.00
CA ASP A 124 -6.27 2.36 -13.66
C ASP A 124 -5.43 1.66 -12.57
N PHE A 125 -4.11 1.52 -12.77
CA PHE A 125 -3.32 0.64 -11.90
C PHE A 125 -3.15 1.19 -10.48
N PRO A 126 -2.82 2.48 -10.29
CA PRO A 126 -2.89 3.07 -8.97
C PRO A 126 -4.32 3.09 -8.39
N ALA A 127 -5.34 3.49 -9.16
CA ALA A 127 -6.66 3.81 -8.62
C ALA A 127 -7.62 2.61 -8.46
N SER A 128 -7.55 1.62 -9.34
CA SER A 128 -8.43 0.43 -9.31
C SER A 128 -8.03 -0.60 -8.25
N PHE A 129 -6.96 -0.38 -7.50
CA PHE A 129 -6.45 -1.33 -6.50
C PHE A 129 -6.38 -0.67 -5.12
N PRO A 130 -7.54 -0.44 -4.47
CA PRO A 130 -7.62 0.25 -3.19
C PRO A 130 -6.90 -0.50 -2.06
N VAL A 131 -6.67 0.21 -0.94
CA VAL A 131 -6.20 -0.39 0.31
C VAL A 131 -7.33 -1.19 0.92
N ASP A 132 -7.02 -2.42 1.30
CA ASP A 132 -7.92 -3.20 2.13
C ASP A 132 -7.98 -2.58 3.53
N ILE A 133 -9.10 -1.91 3.80
CA ILE A 133 -9.36 -1.19 5.04
C ILE A 133 -9.35 -2.16 6.24
N MET A 134 -9.84 -3.39 6.07
CA MET A 134 -9.87 -4.38 7.14
C MET A 134 -8.48 -4.68 7.66
N HIS A 135 -7.61 -5.15 6.76
CA HIS A 135 -6.25 -5.51 7.14
C HIS A 135 -5.42 -4.28 7.51
N ALA A 136 -5.56 -3.17 6.77
CA ALA A 136 -4.76 -1.98 7.03
C ALA A 136 -5.11 -1.33 8.36
N LEU A 137 -6.37 -0.95 8.58
CA LEU A 137 -6.77 -0.17 9.75
C LEU A 137 -7.08 -1.04 10.97
N PHE A 138 -7.92 -2.06 10.80
CA PHE A 138 -8.48 -2.79 11.94
C PHE A 138 -7.55 -3.89 12.43
N GLU A 139 -6.97 -4.69 11.55
CA GLU A 139 -6.10 -5.79 11.96
C GLU A 139 -4.68 -5.32 12.32
N ASN A 140 -4.07 -4.52 11.44
CA ASN A 140 -2.70 -4.07 11.64
C ASN A 140 -2.63 -2.80 12.50
N THR A 141 -3.14 -1.66 12.03
CA THR A 141 -2.95 -0.37 12.72
C THR A 141 -3.52 -0.37 14.12
N ALA A 142 -4.76 -0.81 14.34
CA ALA A 142 -5.36 -0.79 15.67
C ALA A 142 -4.62 -1.70 16.66
N SER A 143 -4.21 -2.90 16.24
CA SER A 143 -3.40 -3.81 17.07
C SER A 143 -2.04 -3.20 17.42
N HIS A 144 -1.38 -2.58 16.45
CA HIS A 144 -0.11 -1.88 16.66
C HIS A 144 -0.25 -0.67 17.61
N MET A 145 -1.30 0.14 17.45
CA MET A 145 -1.59 1.26 18.35
C MET A 145 -1.86 0.78 19.77
N PHE A 146 -2.65 -0.29 19.94
CA PHE A 146 -2.89 -0.87 21.25
C PHE A 146 -1.61 -1.36 21.91
N ARG A 147 -0.72 -2.03 21.16
CA ARG A 147 0.60 -2.44 21.68
C ARG A 147 1.47 -1.24 22.04
N HIS A 148 1.38 -0.15 21.28
CA HIS A 148 2.10 1.09 21.56
C HIS A 148 1.65 1.71 22.88
N PHE A 149 0.35 1.91 23.07
CA PHE A 149 -0.19 2.47 24.30
C PHE A 149 -0.03 1.58 25.54
N ASN A 150 0.16 0.26 25.36
CA ASN A 150 0.46 -0.66 26.46
C ASN A 150 1.97 -0.82 26.75
N GLY A 151 2.84 -0.14 26.00
CA GLY A 151 4.29 -0.29 26.15
C GLY A 151 4.82 -1.67 25.73
N LYS A 152 4.17 -2.32 24.76
CA LYS A 152 4.54 -3.65 24.22
C LYS A 152 4.77 -3.64 22.70
N PHE A 153 5.06 -2.47 22.14
CA PHE A 153 5.23 -2.31 20.71
C PHE A 153 6.62 -2.73 20.26
N PHE A 154 7.65 -2.16 20.89
CA PHE A 154 9.03 -2.55 20.62
C PHE A 154 9.40 -3.80 21.43
N ASN A 155 10.28 -4.63 20.88
CA ASN A 155 10.87 -5.74 21.62
C ASN A 155 11.86 -5.25 22.69
N ASN A 156 12.40 -4.03 22.52
CA ASN A 156 13.26 -3.39 23.50
C ASN A 156 12.39 -2.61 24.50
N GLU A 157 12.35 -3.06 25.75
CA GLU A 157 11.52 -2.47 26.81
C GLU A 157 11.86 -1.00 27.07
N ILE A 158 13.12 -0.59 26.93
CA ILE A 158 13.55 0.80 27.13
C ILE A 158 12.87 1.74 26.13
N LEU A 159 12.65 1.29 24.89
CA LEU A 159 11.97 2.11 23.86
C LEU A 159 10.46 2.24 24.10
N ASN A 160 9.90 1.43 24.99
CA ASN A 160 8.49 1.49 25.37
C ASN A 160 8.24 2.37 26.61
N GLU A 161 9.28 2.81 27.31
CA GLU A 161 9.17 3.74 28.44
C GLU A 161 9.04 5.17 27.92
N ALA A 162 7.79 5.58 27.70
CA ALA A 162 7.46 6.90 27.15
C ALA A 162 6.09 7.40 27.63
N ASP A 163 5.88 8.71 27.53
CA ASP A 163 4.72 9.42 28.07
C ASP A 163 3.37 9.00 27.47
N TYR A 164 3.39 8.32 26.31
CA TYR A 164 2.18 7.79 25.65
C TYR A 164 1.67 6.48 26.28
N LYS A 165 2.39 5.89 27.25
CA LYS A 165 2.04 4.62 27.90
C LYS A 165 0.86 4.82 28.86
N ILE A 166 -0.24 4.16 28.56
CA ILE A 166 -1.44 4.15 29.41
C ILE A 166 -1.24 3.09 30.50
N GLN A 167 -1.44 3.50 31.76
CA GLN A 167 -1.31 2.62 32.92
C GLN A 167 -2.32 1.47 32.87
N SER A 168 -1.93 0.31 33.41
CA SER A 168 -2.77 -0.90 33.37
C SER A 168 -4.10 -0.71 34.10
N GLU A 169 -4.14 0.13 35.12
CA GLU A 169 -5.33 0.49 35.89
C GLU A 169 -6.36 1.21 35.01
N ASN A 170 -5.90 2.17 34.19
CA ASN A 170 -6.76 2.90 33.27
C ASN A 170 -7.36 1.98 32.20
N TRP A 171 -6.58 1.00 31.72
CA TRP A 171 -7.10 -0.02 30.80
C TRP A 171 -8.20 -0.87 31.41
N LYS A 172 -8.06 -1.29 32.68
CA LYS A 172 -9.10 -2.04 33.40
C LYS A 172 -10.39 -1.21 33.52
N GLU A 173 -10.25 0.09 33.78
CA GLU A 173 -11.40 1.01 33.85
C GLU A 173 -12.10 1.14 32.49
N ILE A 174 -11.35 1.35 31.41
CA ILE A 174 -11.90 1.40 30.05
C ILE A 174 -12.67 0.12 29.72
N VAL A 175 -12.10 -1.05 29.99
CA VAL A 175 -12.75 -2.35 29.74
C VAL A 175 -14.06 -2.45 30.54
N LYS A 176 -14.06 -2.01 31.80
CA LYS A 176 -15.26 -2.01 32.63
C LYS A 176 -16.35 -1.11 32.06
N ILE A 177 -16.01 0.09 31.57
CA ILE A 177 -16.97 1.00 30.92
C ILE A 177 -17.53 0.39 29.64
N ILE A 178 -16.70 -0.23 28.82
CA ILE A 178 -17.14 -0.89 27.57
C ILE A 178 -18.09 -2.04 27.86
N GLN A 179 -17.84 -2.85 28.89
CA GLN A 179 -18.71 -3.98 29.25
C GLN A 179 -20.06 -3.58 29.85
N GLN A 180 -20.19 -2.35 30.32
CA GLN A 180 -21.41 -1.80 30.91
C GLN A 180 -22.33 -1.12 29.89
N ASN A 181 -21.83 -0.86 28.68
CA ASN A 181 -22.61 -0.33 27.56
C ASN A 181 -22.94 -1.42 26.56
#